data_AF-A0A7C3SM95-F1
#
_entry.id   AF-A0A7C3SM95-F1
#
_cell.length_a   1.000
_cell.length_b   1.000
_cell.length_c   1.000
_cell.angle_alpha   90.00
_cell.angle_beta   90.00
_cell.angle_gamma   90.00
#
_symmetry.space_group_name_H-M   'P 1'
#
loop_
_entity.id
_entity.type
_entity.pdbx_description
1 polymer ?
#
loop_
_entity_poly.entity_id
_entity_poly.type
_entity_poly.pdbx_seq_one_letter_code
_entity_poly.pdbx_strand_id
1 'polypeptide(L)'
;MKEGEKKIQKVNEKSSNDFLFSQNNFVYNLVRQPNDISYRKLNEATRRGYLVIVITNQRGIGKEIMSKNDFEKVMAKLNEELEKHGAHIDAYHYYPDVDDASPCRKPNIGMFLKAKEDFLDIYFKNSFVVGASWRDVEAGKKLGAKTILIGNNTSIQIKSDYVVNNLLEVVSIIEECYNESKND
;
A
#
# COMPACT_ATOMS: atom_id res chain seq x y z
N MET A 1 16.83 -22.53 13.05
CA MET A 1 16.05 -21.28 13.14
C MET A 1 16.41 -20.62 14.46
N LYS A 2 17.03 -19.44 14.41
CA LYS A 2 17.61 -18.76 15.59
C LYS A 2 16.52 -17.99 16.33
N GLU A 3 16.68 -17.86 17.64
CA GLU A 3 15.69 -17.29 18.58
C GLU A 3 15.27 -15.84 18.24
N GLY A 4 16.12 -15.10 17.52
CA GLY A 4 15.82 -13.78 16.97
C GLY A 4 14.75 -13.79 15.86
N GLU A 5 14.70 -14.84 15.03
CA GLU A 5 13.71 -14.97 13.94
C GLU A 5 12.29 -15.17 14.50
N LYS A 6 12.16 -15.92 15.60
CA LYS A 6 10.88 -16.12 16.31
C LYS A 6 10.37 -14.85 17.01
N LYS A 7 11.27 -13.97 17.47
CA LYS A 7 10.91 -12.74 18.20
C LYS A 7 10.39 -11.65 17.26
N ILE A 8 10.95 -11.56 16.05
CA ILE A 8 10.47 -10.68 14.97
C ILE A 8 9.07 -11.12 14.50
N GLN A 9 8.80 -12.43 14.49
CA GLN A 9 7.50 -12.98 14.11
C GLN A 9 6.39 -12.56 15.11
N LYS A 10 6.67 -12.61 16.42
CA LYS A 10 5.70 -12.28 17.49
C LYS A 10 5.34 -10.80 17.63
N VAL A 11 6.26 -9.88 17.34
CA VAL A 11 5.96 -8.43 17.34
C VAL A 11 5.04 -8.05 16.17
N ASN A 12 5.04 -8.87 15.12
CA ASN A 12 4.27 -8.70 13.91
C ASN A 12 2.89 -9.40 13.95
N GLU A 13 2.56 -10.15 15.01
CA GLU A 13 1.28 -10.88 15.15
C GLU A 13 0.06 -9.99 15.47
N LYS A 14 0.25 -8.69 15.74
CA LYS A 14 -0.86 -7.73 15.93
C LYS A 14 -0.92 -6.72 14.78
N SER A 15 -2.04 -6.72 14.06
CA SER A 15 -2.44 -5.89 12.90
C SER A 15 -1.93 -6.39 11.54
N SER A 16 -2.69 -7.22 10.79
CA SER A 16 -3.90 -6.97 9.96
C SER A 16 -3.58 -6.48 8.53
N ASN A 17 -4.18 -7.20 7.57
CA ASN A 17 -3.96 -7.24 6.12
C ASN A 17 -4.18 -5.91 5.41
N ASP A 18 -3.29 -5.50 4.48
CA ASP A 18 -3.41 -4.22 3.75
C ASP A 18 -2.68 -4.07 2.41
N PHE A 19 -3.27 -3.29 1.48
CA PHE A 19 -2.79 -3.04 0.11
C PHE A 19 -3.35 -1.69 -0.45
N LEU A 20 -2.67 -0.91 -1.34
CA LEU A 20 -2.95 0.49 -1.89
C LEU A 20 -2.87 0.55 -3.47
N PHE A 21 -3.75 1.27 -4.23
CA PHE A 21 -3.87 1.27 -5.73
C PHE A 21 -4.44 2.58 -6.38
N SER A 22 -4.29 3.00 -7.67
CA SER A 22 -4.54 4.39 -8.20
C SER A 22 -4.55 4.70 -9.72
N GLN A 23 -5.70 5.06 -10.29
CA GLN A 23 -5.98 5.24 -11.72
C GLN A 23 -5.07 6.08 -12.67
N ASN A 24 -3.98 6.73 -12.26
CA ASN A 24 -2.86 7.18 -13.11
C ASN A 24 -1.62 7.34 -12.22
N ASN A 25 -0.95 6.23 -11.92
CA ASN A 25 0.20 6.05 -11.00
C ASN A 25 -0.18 5.75 -9.55
N PHE A 26 0.10 4.53 -9.06
CA PHE A 26 -0.30 4.02 -7.75
C PHE A 26 0.83 4.02 -6.77
N VAL A 27 0.44 4.09 -5.51
CA VAL A 27 1.27 3.84 -4.36
C VAL A 27 0.61 2.77 -3.44
N TYR A 28 1.33 2.01 -2.60
CA TYR A 28 1.06 0.62 -2.07
C TYR A 28 1.46 0.53 -0.58
N ASN A 29 1.17 -0.49 0.23
CA ASN A 29 1.82 -0.65 1.55
C ASN A 29 1.86 -2.12 1.93
N LEU A 30 3.08 -2.65 2.16
CA LEU A 30 3.43 -3.91 2.83
C LEU A 30 2.62 -5.18 2.46
N VAL A 31 3.22 -6.07 1.65
CA VAL A 31 2.69 -7.43 1.52
C VAL A 31 3.30 -8.31 2.62
N ARG A 32 2.45 -9.06 3.35
CA ARG A 32 2.93 -10.07 4.30
C ARG A 32 2.77 -11.51 3.86
N GLN A 33 1.75 -11.86 3.05
CA GLN A 33 1.64 -13.16 2.39
C GLN A 33 0.75 -13.03 1.16
N PRO A 34 1.31 -12.89 -0.03
CA PRO A 34 0.50 -12.88 -1.23
C PRO A 34 0.22 -14.33 -1.66
N ASN A 35 -1.04 -14.60 -2.01
CA ASN A 35 -1.46 -15.86 -2.63
C ASN A 35 -1.59 -15.68 -4.15
N ASP A 36 -1.58 -16.77 -4.92
CA ASP A 36 -1.61 -16.75 -6.39
C ASP A 36 -2.70 -15.84 -6.98
N ILE A 37 -3.86 -15.77 -6.33
CA ILE A 37 -4.99 -14.97 -6.78
C ILE A 37 -4.69 -13.47 -6.62
N SER A 38 -4.05 -13.08 -5.51
CA SER A 38 -3.61 -11.70 -5.27
C SER A 38 -2.58 -11.24 -6.29
N TYR A 39 -1.63 -12.11 -6.65
CA TYR A 39 -0.63 -11.81 -7.67
C TYR A 39 -1.24 -11.60 -9.05
N ARG A 40 -2.14 -12.49 -9.47
CA ARG A 40 -2.79 -12.40 -10.79
C ARG A 40 -3.64 -11.14 -10.93
N LYS A 41 -4.28 -10.70 -9.85
CA LYS A 41 -5.06 -9.47 -9.82
C LYS A 41 -4.18 -8.21 -9.81
N LEU A 42 -3.03 -8.23 -9.13
CA LEU A 42 -2.03 -7.16 -9.22
C LEU A 42 -1.39 -7.09 -10.63
N ASN A 43 -1.19 -8.24 -11.27
CA ASN A 43 -0.78 -8.32 -12.68
C ASN A 43 -1.82 -7.68 -13.61
N GLU A 44 -3.13 -7.94 -13.42
CA GLU A 44 -4.17 -7.27 -14.21
C GLU A 44 -4.11 -5.75 -14.08
N ALA A 45 -3.87 -5.23 -12.87
CA ALA A 45 -3.63 -3.81 -12.69
C ALA A 45 -2.39 -3.34 -13.49
N THR A 46 -1.26 -4.03 -13.31
CA THR A 46 -0.01 -3.76 -14.04
C THR A 46 -0.22 -3.72 -15.56
N ARG A 47 -0.90 -4.73 -16.13
CA ARG A 47 -1.21 -4.83 -17.57
C ARG A 47 -2.06 -3.68 -18.10
N ARG A 48 -2.82 -3.00 -17.23
CA ARG A 48 -3.66 -1.86 -17.60
C ARG A 48 -2.94 -0.52 -17.53
N GLY A 49 -1.63 -0.50 -17.26
CA GLY A 49 -0.80 0.71 -17.29
C GLY A 49 -0.77 1.46 -15.97
N TYR A 50 -1.09 0.76 -14.88
CA TYR A 50 -1.13 1.30 -13.54
C TYR A 50 0.21 1.14 -12.83
N LEU A 51 0.81 2.22 -12.31
CA LEU A 51 2.04 2.10 -11.50
C LEU A 51 1.73 1.49 -10.13
N VAL A 52 2.45 0.48 -9.72
CA VAL A 52 2.59 -0.23 -8.45
C VAL A 52 3.38 0.36 -7.27
N ILE A 53 3.47 1.65 -6.93
CA ILE A 53 4.44 2.15 -5.90
C ILE A 53 4.02 1.69 -4.49
N VAL A 54 4.81 1.77 -3.40
CA VAL A 54 4.53 1.49 -1.96
C VAL A 54 4.79 2.71 -1.07
N ILE A 55 3.88 3.17 -0.22
CA ILE A 55 4.00 4.09 0.91
C ILE A 55 3.70 3.40 2.24
N THR A 56 4.72 3.27 3.08
CA THR A 56 4.61 2.53 4.35
C THR A 56 5.29 3.20 5.54
N ASN A 57 4.60 3.22 6.69
CA ASN A 57 5.18 3.66 7.96
C ASN A 57 6.03 2.50 8.55
N GLN A 58 7.36 2.57 8.47
CA GLN A 58 8.28 1.52 8.95
C GLN A 58 8.84 1.80 10.35
N ARG A 59 7.96 1.92 11.34
CA ARG A 59 8.36 2.13 12.76
C ARG A 59 9.34 1.07 13.27
N GLY A 60 9.30 -0.15 12.72
CA GLY A 60 10.23 -1.22 13.09
C GLY A 60 11.68 -0.86 12.77
N ILE A 61 11.91 -0.11 11.68
CA ILE A 61 13.24 0.40 11.32
C ILE A 61 13.65 1.51 12.28
N GLY A 62 12.79 2.50 12.56
CA GLY A 62 13.11 3.58 13.50
C GLY A 62 13.23 3.14 14.97
N LYS A 63 12.71 1.96 15.32
CA LYS A 63 12.88 1.34 16.64
C LYS A 63 14.02 0.31 16.69
N GLU A 64 14.80 0.17 15.61
CA GLU A 64 15.91 -0.79 15.50
C GLU A 64 15.49 -2.26 15.71
N ILE A 65 14.21 -2.57 15.53
CA ILE A 65 13.67 -3.95 15.58
C ILE A 65 14.00 -4.69 14.27
N MET A 66 14.21 -3.94 13.19
CA MET A 66 14.55 -4.42 11.85
C MET A 66 15.52 -3.44 11.21
N SER A 67 16.54 -3.92 10.50
CA SER A 67 17.42 -3.02 9.75
C SER A 67 16.79 -2.61 8.42
N LYS A 68 17.20 -1.44 7.91
CA LYS A 68 16.83 -1.00 6.54
C LYS A 68 17.17 -2.06 5.48
N ASN A 69 18.36 -2.65 5.60
CA ASN A 69 18.82 -3.69 4.68
C ASN A 69 17.95 -4.96 4.73
N ASP A 70 17.48 -5.35 5.91
CA ASP A 70 16.58 -6.50 6.03
C ASP A 70 15.22 -6.19 5.40
N PHE A 71 14.70 -4.98 5.59
CA PHE A 71 13.48 -4.54 4.91
C PHE A 71 13.63 -4.58 3.39
N GLU A 72 14.71 -4.00 2.86
CA GLU A 72 14.98 -3.97 1.41
C GLU A 72 15.13 -5.38 0.81
N LYS A 73 15.78 -6.32 1.52
CA LYS A 73 15.83 -7.72 1.11
C LYS A 73 14.46 -8.38 1.04
N VAL A 74 13.58 -8.10 2.00
CA VAL A 74 12.21 -8.63 1.97
C VAL A 74 11.43 -8.04 0.79
N MET A 75 11.60 -6.74 0.49
CA MET A 75 10.95 -6.11 -0.66
C MET A 75 11.47 -6.66 -2.00
N ALA A 76 12.78 -6.87 -2.12
CA ALA A 76 13.37 -7.48 -3.32
C ALA A 76 12.82 -8.88 -3.57
N LYS A 77 12.80 -9.73 -2.53
CA LYS A 77 12.24 -11.09 -2.62
C LYS A 77 10.74 -11.08 -2.96
N LEU A 78 10.00 -10.10 -2.45
CA LEU A 78 8.60 -9.92 -2.80
C LEU A 78 8.46 -9.59 -4.29
N ASN A 79 9.23 -8.65 -4.82
CA ASN A 79 9.20 -8.31 -6.25
C ASN A 79 9.57 -9.51 -7.13
N GLU A 80 10.61 -10.26 -6.79
CA GLU A 80 10.98 -11.48 -7.51
C GLU A 80 9.82 -12.50 -7.54
N GLU A 81 9.02 -12.58 -6.49
CA GLU A 81 7.86 -13.47 -6.44
C GLU A 81 6.65 -12.92 -7.23
N LEU A 82 6.45 -11.60 -7.22
CA LEU A 82 5.44 -10.93 -8.04
C LEU A 82 5.72 -11.13 -9.53
N GLU A 83 6.99 -10.99 -9.94
CA GLU A 83 7.42 -11.07 -11.34
C GLU A 83 7.13 -12.43 -11.95
N LYS A 84 7.26 -13.52 -11.18
CA LYS A 84 6.87 -14.89 -11.62
C LYS A 84 5.41 -14.99 -12.04
N HIS A 85 4.58 -14.07 -11.55
CA HIS A 85 3.16 -14.00 -11.83
C HIS A 85 2.78 -12.83 -12.74
N GLY A 86 3.76 -12.14 -13.34
CA GLY A 86 3.56 -10.98 -14.22
C GLY A 86 3.09 -9.72 -13.50
N ALA A 87 3.25 -9.65 -12.18
CA ALA A 87 2.98 -8.45 -11.38
C ALA A 87 4.31 -7.81 -10.95
N HIS A 88 4.31 -6.54 -10.60
CA HIS A 88 5.44 -5.91 -9.92
C HIS A 88 4.97 -4.74 -9.04
N ILE A 89 5.89 -4.26 -8.20
CA ILE A 89 5.78 -3.00 -7.49
C ILE A 89 6.83 -2.04 -8.04
N ASP A 90 6.40 -0.88 -8.51
CA ASP A 90 7.23 0.10 -9.21
C ASP A 90 8.22 0.83 -8.30
N ALA A 91 7.86 1.07 -7.04
CA ALA A 91 8.76 1.71 -6.08
C ALA A 91 8.32 1.48 -4.64
N TYR A 92 9.22 1.71 -3.68
CA TYR A 92 8.91 1.66 -2.25
C TYR A 92 9.38 2.95 -1.55
N HIS A 93 8.44 3.78 -1.14
CA HIS A 93 8.60 4.86 -0.18
C HIS A 93 8.25 4.37 1.22
N TYR A 94 9.23 4.41 2.10
CA TYR A 94 9.03 4.02 3.48
C TYR A 94 9.81 4.95 4.39
N TYR A 95 9.20 5.30 5.53
CA TYR A 95 9.83 6.18 6.50
C TYR A 95 9.93 5.49 7.87
N PRO A 96 11.11 5.53 8.51
CA PRO A 96 11.32 4.90 9.81
C PRO A 96 10.67 5.67 10.97
N ASP A 97 10.16 6.88 10.71
CA ASP A 97 9.73 7.83 11.72
C ASP A 97 8.68 7.29 12.69
N VAL A 98 8.97 7.47 13.97
CA VAL A 98 8.10 7.07 15.08
C VAL A 98 7.14 8.18 15.50
N ASP A 99 7.53 9.44 15.29
CA ASP A 99 6.77 10.64 15.67
C ASP A 99 5.64 10.93 14.69
N ASP A 100 4.41 10.98 15.22
CA ASP A 100 3.17 11.29 14.47
C ASP A 100 3.16 12.72 13.88
N ALA A 101 4.01 13.64 14.37
CA ALA A 101 4.19 14.96 13.77
C ALA A 101 5.05 14.95 12.49
N SER A 102 5.73 13.84 12.16
CA SER A 102 6.57 13.78 10.97
C SER A 102 5.75 14.00 9.69
N PRO A 103 6.20 14.90 8.77
CA PRO A 103 5.54 15.11 7.48
C PRO A 103 5.43 13.84 6.63
N CYS A 104 6.38 12.91 6.80
CA CYS A 104 6.45 11.66 6.05
C CYS A 104 5.77 10.50 6.78
N ARG A 105 5.01 10.76 7.84
CA ARG A 105 4.29 9.73 8.57
C ARG A 105 2.79 9.88 8.36
N LYS A 106 2.16 8.85 7.79
CA LYS A 106 0.69 8.85 7.61
C LYS A 106 0.01 9.09 8.97
N PRO A 107 -0.99 10.01 9.06
CA PRO A 107 -1.83 10.54 7.99
C PRO A 107 -1.27 11.76 7.23
N ASN A 108 -0.04 12.17 7.49
CA ASN A 108 0.63 13.19 6.69
C ASN A 108 0.99 12.65 5.31
N ILE A 109 0.99 13.53 4.31
CA ILE A 109 1.06 13.17 2.89
C ILE A 109 2.47 13.20 2.32
N GLY A 110 3.51 13.47 3.11
CA GLY A 110 4.87 13.71 2.62
C GLY A 110 5.45 12.55 1.81
N MET A 111 5.16 11.29 2.16
CA MET A 111 5.61 10.15 1.34
C MET A 111 4.90 10.08 -0.02
N PHE A 112 3.65 10.52 -0.10
CA PHE A 112 2.91 10.58 -1.37
C PHE A 112 3.47 11.65 -2.28
N LEU A 113 3.80 12.81 -1.72
CA LEU A 113 4.44 13.88 -2.48
C LEU A 113 5.80 13.44 -3.03
N LYS A 114 6.60 12.71 -2.24
CA LYS A 114 7.85 12.09 -2.72
C LYS A 114 7.63 11.09 -3.85
N ALA A 115 6.59 10.25 -3.76
CA ALA A 115 6.23 9.37 -4.86
C ALA A 115 5.84 10.15 -6.13
N LYS A 116 5.20 11.31 -5.99
CA LYS A 116 4.90 12.18 -7.13
C LYS A 116 6.14 12.86 -7.73
N GLU A 117 7.16 13.14 -6.93
CA GLU A 117 8.44 13.65 -7.42
C GLU A 117 9.16 12.60 -8.28
N ASP A 118 9.13 11.33 -7.86
CA ASP A 118 9.75 10.22 -8.60
C ASP A 118 8.94 9.81 -9.84
N PHE A 119 7.61 10.01 -9.82
CA PHE A 119 6.69 9.62 -10.89
C PHE A 119 5.80 10.79 -11.31
N LEU A 120 6.28 11.64 -12.21
CA LEU A 120 5.62 12.92 -12.56
C LEU A 120 4.17 12.77 -13.06
N ASP A 121 3.81 11.61 -13.62
CA ASP A 121 2.46 11.36 -14.12
C ASP A 121 1.44 11.04 -13.00
N ILE A 122 1.81 11.15 -11.71
CA ILE A 122 0.86 10.88 -10.61
C ILE A 122 -0.16 12.02 -10.52
N TYR A 123 -1.42 11.68 -10.78
CA TYR A 123 -2.56 12.57 -10.54
C TYR A 123 -3.43 12.01 -9.42
N PHE A 124 -3.22 12.50 -8.19
CA PHE A 124 -3.93 12.00 -6.99
C PHE A 124 -5.46 11.97 -7.09
N LYS A 125 -6.09 12.89 -7.82
CA LYS A 125 -7.54 12.87 -8.03
C LYS A 125 -8.03 11.66 -8.82
N ASN A 126 -7.15 11.13 -9.66
CA ASN A 126 -7.36 9.92 -10.44
C ASN A 126 -6.65 8.75 -9.75
N SER A 127 -6.49 8.81 -8.44
CA SER A 127 -5.81 7.79 -7.64
C SER A 127 -6.75 7.15 -6.66
N PHE A 128 -6.38 5.97 -6.16
CA PHE A 128 -6.92 5.41 -4.95
C PHE A 128 -5.83 5.36 -3.87
N VAL A 129 -6.30 5.31 -2.63
CA VAL A 129 -5.51 5.10 -1.43
C VAL A 129 -6.23 4.03 -0.62
N VAL A 130 -5.79 2.79 -0.79
CA VAL A 130 -6.21 1.56 -0.14
C VAL A 130 -5.35 1.17 1.09
N GLY A 131 -5.95 0.94 2.26
CA GLY A 131 -5.25 0.48 3.49
C GLY A 131 -6.24 0.10 4.59
N ALA A 132 -5.84 -0.28 5.81
CA ALA A 132 -6.75 -0.73 6.89
C ALA A 132 -6.67 0.18 8.11
N SER A 133 -5.91 1.26 8.02
CA SER A 133 -5.89 2.24 9.08
C SER A 133 -6.58 3.53 8.64
N TRP A 134 -7.18 4.20 9.62
CA TRP A 134 -7.73 5.54 9.43
C TRP A 134 -6.69 6.52 8.87
N ARG A 135 -5.40 6.27 9.11
CA ARG A 135 -4.32 7.14 8.63
C ARG A 135 -4.15 7.06 7.11
N ASP A 136 -4.38 5.89 6.54
CA ASP A 136 -4.32 5.70 5.08
C ASP A 136 -5.51 6.42 4.43
N VAL A 137 -6.71 6.20 4.97
CA VAL A 137 -7.93 6.87 4.51
C VAL A 137 -7.81 8.39 4.62
N GLU A 138 -7.34 8.91 5.75
CA GLU A 138 -7.16 10.36 5.92
C GLU A 138 -6.11 10.94 4.96
N ALA A 139 -4.98 10.25 4.77
CA ALA A 139 -3.97 10.69 3.80
C ALA A 139 -4.55 10.74 2.38
N GLY A 140 -5.30 9.72 1.97
CA GLY A 140 -5.96 9.68 0.67
C GLY A 140 -6.95 10.82 0.47
N LYS A 141 -7.76 11.12 1.50
CA LYS A 141 -8.67 12.27 1.47
C LYS A 141 -7.94 13.60 1.34
N LYS A 142 -6.83 13.79 2.08
CA LYS A 142 -5.99 15.01 1.97
C LYS A 142 -5.43 15.20 0.56
N LEU A 143 -5.18 14.10 -0.15
CA LEU A 143 -4.68 14.10 -1.54
C LEU A 143 -5.80 14.27 -2.58
N GLY A 144 -7.07 14.15 -2.17
CA GLY A 144 -8.22 14.11 -3.07
C GLY A 144 -8.34 12.80 -3.87
N ALA A 145 -7.67 11.74 -3.40
CA ALA A 145 -7.77 10.41 -3.99
C ALA A 145 -9.01 9.67 -3.49
N LYS A 146 -9.51 8.72 -4.29
CA LYS A 146 -10.50 7.74 -3.83
C LYS A 146 -9.88 6.89 -2.72
N THR A 147 -10.64 6.50 -1.71
CA THR A 147 -10.13 5.77 -0.55
C THR A 147 -10.81 4.43 -0.41
N ILE A 148 -10.04 3.37 -0.21
CA ILE A 148 -10.57 2.02 -0.03
C ILE A 148 -10.04 1.49 1.31
N LEU A 149 -10.92 1.15 2.23
CA LEU A 149 -10.51 0.55 3.50
C LEU A 149 -10.55 -0.97 3.37
N ILE A 150 -9.46 -1.66 3.71
CA ILE A 150 -9.44 -3.12 3.82
C ILE A 150 -9.78 -3.52 5.26
N GLY A 151 -10.70 -4.47 5.41
CA GLY A 151 -11.22 -4.94 6.67
C GLY A 151 -12.25 -4.01 7.30
N ASN A 152 -12.84 -4.48 8.40
CA ASN A 152 -13.85 -3.75 9.16
C ASN A 152 -13.23 -3.15 10.42
N ASN A 153 -12.57 -2.01 10.26
CA ASN A 153 -12.10 -1.24 11.41
C ASN A 153 -13.20 -0.28 11.88
N THR A 154 -14.07 -0.79 12.74
CA THR A 154 -15.24 -0.07 13.30
C THR A 154 -14.87 1.15 14.14
N SER A 155 -13.58 1.32 14.47
CA SER A 155 -13.05 2.44 15.24
C SER A 155 -12.74 3.68 14.38
N ILE A 156 -12.91 3.60 13.06
CA ILE A 156 -12.53 4.68 12.14
C ILE A 156 -13.67 5.71 12.05
N GLN A 157 -13.44 6.91 12.57
CA GLN A 157 -14.38 8.03 12.44
C GLN A 157 -14.40 8.64 11.02
N ILE A 158 -13.40 8.33 10.20
CA ILE A 158 -13.23 8.87 8.85
C ILE A 158 -13.76 7.86 7.83
N LYS A 159 -14.93 8.13 7.25
CA LYS A 159 -15.55 7.25 6.24
C LYS A 159 -14.70 7.17 4.97
N SER A 160 -14.25 5.98 4.55
CA SER A 160 -13.65 5.77 3.22
C SER A 160 -14.70 5.75 2.11
N ASP A 161 -14.30 5.90 0.86
CA ASP A 161 -15.20 5.81 -0.30
C ASP A 161 -15.69 4.37 -0.50
N TYR A 162 -14.80 3.40 -0.27
CA TYR A 162 -15.10 1.97 -0.32
C TYR A 162 -14.59 1.26 0.93
N VAL A 163 -15.23 0.15 1.31
CA VAL A 163 -14.77 -0.77 2.35
C VAL A 163 -14.85 -2.18 1.77
N VAL A 164 -13.77 -2.94 1.89
CA VAL A 164 -13.64 -4.28 1.32
C VAL A 164 -13.02 -5.22 2.33
N ASN A 165 -13.22 -6.53 2.21
CA ASN A 165 -12.69 -7.48 3.20
C ASN A 165 -11.26 -7.94 2.91
N ASN A 166 -10.84 -7.83 1.65
CA ASN A 166 -9.56 -8.36 1.19
C ASN A 166 -9.12 -7.66 -0.10
N LEU A 167 -7.91 -8.00 -0.54
CA LEU A 167 -7.30 -7.44 -1.73
C LEU A 167 -8.03 -7.74 -3.04
N LEU A 168 -8.67 -8.90 -3.14
CA LEU A 168 -9.30 -9.33 -4.38
C LEU A 168 -10.46 -8.41 -4.75
N GLU A 169 -11.18 -7.95 -3.73
CA GLU A 169 -12.26 -6.98 -3.85
C GLU A 169 -11.75 -5.59 -4.25
N VAL A 170 -10.56 -5.19 -3.80
CA VAL A 170 -9.94 -3.92 -4.21
C VAL A 170 -9.77 -3.84 -5.72
N VAL A 171 -9.26 -4.91 -6.33
CA VAL A 171 -9.04 -4.93 -7.77
C VAL A 171 -10.36 -4.90 -8.54
N SER A 172 -11.40 -5.55 -8.03
CA SER A 172 -12.74 -5.44 -8.62
C SER A 172 -13.26 -4.00 -8.61
N ILE A 173 -13.11 -3.27 -7.49
CA ILE A 173 -13.52 -1.85 -7.41
C ILE A 173 -12.76 -0.99 -8.43
N ILE A 174 -11.46 -1.24 -8.60
CA ILE A 174 -10.63 -0.49 -9.56
C ILE A 174 -11.06 -0.80 -11.01
N GLU A 175 -11.38 -2.06 -11.31
CA GLU A 175 -11.88 -2.49 -12.61
C GLU A 175 -13.23 -1.82 -12.93
N GLU A 176 -14.16 -1.81 -11.97
CA GLU A 176 -15.45 -1.13 -12.09
C GLU A 176 -15.27 0.36 -12.40
N CYS A 177 -14.49 1.07 -11.57
CA CYS A 177 -14.19 2.49 -11.79
C CYS A 177 -13.50 2.76 -13.14
N TYR A 178 -12.68 1.82 -13.63
CA TYR A 178 -12.01 1.97 -14.92
C TYR A 178 -12.99 1.83 -16.08
N ASN A 179 -13.87 0.83 -16.01
CA ASN A 179 -14.86 0.60 -17.05
C ASN A 179 -15.88 1.74 -17.10
N GLU A 180 -16.28 2.30 -15.96
CA GLU A 180 -17.13 3.50 -15.89
C GLU A 180 -16.48 4.68 -16.62
N SER A 181 -15.20 4.97 -16.36
CA SER A 181 -14.48 6.10 -16.98
C SER A 181 -14.30 6.01 -18.50
N LYS A 182 -14.57 4.84 -19.11
CA LYS A 182 -14.50 4.63 -20.57
C LYS A 182 -15.86 4.77 -21.27
N ASN A 183 -16.95 4.76 -20.50
CA ASN A 183 -18.31 4.86 -21.03
C ASN A 183 -18.85 6.31 -21.00
N ASP A 184 -18.11 7.23 -20.39
CA ASP A 184 -18.34 8.69 -20.40
C ASP A 184 -17.46 9.37 -21.47
#